data_AF-A0A410H5P9-F1
#
_entry.id   AF-A0A410H5P9-F1
#
_cell.length_a   1.000
_cell.length_b   1.000
_cell.length_c   1.000
_cell.angle_alpha   90.00
_cell.angle_beta   90.00
_cell.angle_gamma   90.00
#
_symmetry.space_group_name_H-M   'P 1'
#
loop_
_entity.id
_entity.type
_entity.pdbx_description
1 polymer ?
#
loop_
_entity_poly.entity_id
_entity_poly.type
_entity_poly.pdbx_seq_one_letter_code
_entity_poly.pdbx_strand_id
1 'polypeptide(L)'
;MISPFLYQTLFHQSPDAMLLIDPINNRVLHSNRAATELLAQSFQSLQKTSVSELFRPSLAKLVVFTEETLENGQAWSDELQLLINGRECLDLETTAVLIRHNSPVTISLILRKKKREQQQLSEANKLHREGLEQWKTIENVFREFERENQLILQAAGEGIYGVDAKGDTTFVNPAAERILGWKASELNGKNMHAMIHHSHSDGSQYEGQDCHIYAAFRDGEVRHIENEFFWRKDGKPIPVEYTSTPIIDNGRLVGAVVIFRDISERKLAEEKLHAALNEVQTLKKRLEMENAYLQEEYRAEHNYKEIVGQSAAIHKIIQQIDLVAPTNANVLISGESGTGKELIARAIHEASGRKNRPLIRVNCASIPRELFESEFFGHIKGAFTGAVNDRAGRFELADGGSLFLDEVGEIPMELQSKLLRVLQEQQFERVGDSKTRSVDVRIIAATNRDLKQAVQDQTFREDLYFRLNVFPIESIPLRDRIEDIPLLSNHFLKIACQKFGKPERKLTLGHIQKMQGYAWPGNIRELVNVIERAVILSHDQKLELNLPRLNDTATNTPNDSDGAPIVIQTRDELLELEKQNIIKALKCCNGKVFGDDGAAKLLKMKPTTLTSRLKKLAINRHQFVQLDA
;
A
#
# COMPACT_ATOMS: atom_id res chain seq x y z
N MET A 1 -15.21 79.60 84.67
CA MET A 1 -14.51 80.81 84.17
C MET A 1 -13.07 80.72 84.61
N ILE A 2 -12.18 80.38 83.68
CA ILE A 2 -10.73 80.30 83.93
C ILE A 2 -10.21 81.75 84.09
N SER A 3 -9.39 81.99 85.11
CA SER A 3 -8.79 83.31 85.39
C SER A 3 -8.00 83.85 84.18
N PRO A 4 -8.07 85.15 83.85
CA PRO A 4 -7.23 85.80 82.82
C PRO A 4 -5.73 85.50 82.98
N PHE A 5 -5.29 85.21 84.20
CA PHE A 5 -3.92 84.82 84.53
C PHE A 5 -3.48 83.50 83.87
N LEU A 6 -4.39 82.54 83.68
CA LEU A 6 -4.05 81.23 83.10
C LEU A 6 -3.75 81.35 81.59
N TYR A 7 -4.49 82.18 80.85
CA TYR A 7 -4.26 82.41 79.42
C TYR A 7 -2.92 83.09 79.14
N GLN A 8 -2.56 84.10 79.95
CA GLN A 8 -1.25 84.73 79.86
C GLN A 8 -0.12 83.73 80.17
N THR A 9 -0.32 82.87 81.18
CA THR A 9 0.66 81.85 81.54
C THR A 9 0.85 80.84 80.40
N LEU A 10 -0.23 80.35 79.78
CA LEU A 10 -0.17 79.41 78.66
C LEU A 10 0.52 80.01 77.42
N PHE A 11 0.21 81.26 77.07
CA PHE A 11 0.86 81.94 75.95
C PHE A 11 2.36 82.09 76.19
N HIS A 12 2.78 82.56 77.37
CA HIS A 12 4.19 82.79 77.68
C HIS A 12 5.01 81.50 77.89
N GLN A 13 4.39 80.40 78.31
CA GLN A 13 5.05 79.10 78.51
C GLN A 13 4.95 78.15 77.31
N SER A 14 4.26 78.53 76.23
CA SER A 14 4.18 77.70 75.02
C SER A 14 5.57 77.45 74.41
N PRO A 15 5.91 76.20 74.03
CA PRO A 15 7.19 75.88 73.41
C PRO A 15 7.30 76.35 71.95
N ASP A 16 6.16 76.54 71.28
CA ASP A 16 6.12 77.08 69.92
C ASP A 16 6.29 78.61 69.95
N ALA A 17 7.05 79.16 68.99
CA ALA A 17 7.22 80.61 68.88
C ALA A 17 5.92 81.26 68.37
N MET A 18 5.30 82.12 69.18
CA MET A 18 4.02 82.76 68.88
C MET A 18 4.10 84.29 68.90
N LEU A 19 3.58 84.92 67.84
CA LEU A 19 3.40 86.37 67.73
C LEU A 19 1.92 86.70 67.56
N LEU A 20 1.42 87.62 68.38
CA LEU A 20 0.11 88.23 68.20
C LEU A 20 0.28 89.56 67.48
N ILE A 21 -0.37 89.70 66.34
CA ILE A 21 -0.26 90.89 65.49
C ILE A 21 -1.62 91.53 65.24
N ASP A 22 -1.61 92.85 65.09
CA ASP A 22 -2.69 93.63 64.50
C ASP A 22 -2.34 93.84 63.02
N PRO A 23 -2.97 93.08 62.11
CA PRO A 23 -2.68 93.17 60.69
C PRO A 23 -3.15 94.50 60.07
N ILE A 24 -4.15 95.17 60.66
CA ILE A 24 -4.73 96.41 60.12
C ILE A 24 -3.84 97.60 60.46
N ASN A 25 -3.37 97.68 61.71
CA ASN A 25 -2.50 98.76 62.17
C ASN A 25 -1.00 98.46 62.02
N ASN A 26 -0.65 97.30 61.46
CA ASN A 26 0.71 96.85 61.19
C ASN A 26 1.62 96.84 62.44
N ARG A 27 1.10 96.28 63.54
CA ARG A 27 1.78 96.26 64.85
C ARG A 27 1.86 94.86 65.44
N VAL A 28 2.96 94.57 66.12
CA VAL A 28 3.05 93.42 67.01
C VAL A 28 2.41 93.79 68.35
N LEU A 29 1.37 93.06 68.74
CA LEU A 29 0.65 93.27 70.00
C LEU A 29 1.34 92.55 71.16
N HIS A 30 1.67 91.27 70.98
CA HIS A 30 2.32 90.44 71.99
C HIS A 30 3.27 89.41 71.37
N SER A 31 4.29 89.00 72.11
CA SER A 31 5.14 87.85 71.76
C SER A 31 5.38 86.98 72.99
N ASN A 32 5.49 85.67 72.77
CA ASN A 32 5.85 84.74 73.84
C ASN A 32 7.38 84.55 73.93
N ARG A 33 7.82 83.83 74.95
CA ARG A 33 9.26 83.61 75.21
C ARG A 33 9.95 82.91 74.03
N ALA A 34 9.33 81.87 73.47
CA ALA A 34 9.85 81.15 72.32
C ALA A 34 10.00 82.05 71.09
N ALA A 35 9.07 82.99 70.86
CA ALA A 35 9.19 83.97 69.77
C ALA A 35 10.33 84.96 70.02
N THR A 36 10.50 85.47 71.23
CA THR A 36 11.63 86.36 71.55
C THR A 36 12.99 85.67 71.40
N GLU A 37 13.06 84.38 71.73
CA GLU A 37 14.26 83.54 71.56
C GLU A 37 14.53 83.26 70.07
N LEU A 38 13.50 82.89 69.30
CA LEU A 38 13.60 82.63 67.85
C LEU A 38 14.03 83.89 67.07
N LEU A 39 13.51 85.06 67.48
CA LEU A 39 13.77 86.35 66.81
C LEU A 39 15.01 87.07 67.36
N ALA A 40 15.60 86.56 68.44
CA ALA A 40 16.69 87.19 69.18
C ALA A 40 16.43 88.66 69.57
N GLN A 41 15.16 89.02 69.80
CA GLN A 41 14.70 90.38 70.14
C GLN A 41 13.80 90.36 71.36
N SER A 42 13.92 91.39 72.22
CA SER A 42 13.03 91.55 73.37
C SER A 42 11.62 91.97 72.91
N PHE A 43 10.59 91.63 73.71
CA PHE A 43 9.21 92.04 73.42
C PHE A 43 9.07 93.56 73.25
N GLN A 44 9.77 94.37 74.07
CA GLN A 44 9.75 95.84 73.95
C GLN A 44 10.32 96.35 72.62
N SER A 45 11.27 95.62 72.03
CA SER A 45 11.81 95.92 70.70
C SER A 45 10.79 95.56 69.62
N LEU A 46 10.22 94.35 69.70
CA LEU A 46 9.24 93.85 68.74
C LEU A 46 7.97 94.72 68.69
N GLN A 47 7.54 95.27 69.82
CA GLN A 47 6.37 96.17 69.88
C GLN A 47 6.61 97.52 69.16
N LYS A 48 7.87 97.93 68.99
CA LYS A 48 8.26 99.15 68.26
C LYS A 48 8.49 98.89 66.77
N THR A 49 8.65 97.64 66.37
CA THR A 49 8.87 97.23 64.97
C THR A 49 7.53 96.95 64.29
N SER A 50 7.41 97.36 63.03
CA SER A 50 6.21 97.03 62.24
C SER A 50 6.25 95.58 61.77
N VAL A 51 5.09 94.93 61.63
CA VAL A 51 5.01 93.54 61.13
C VAL A 51 5.59 93.44 59.72
N SER A 52 5.33 94.45 58.89
CA SER A 52 5.92 94.57 57.54
C SER A 52 7.45 94.64 57.52
N GLU A 53 8.07 95.22 58.56
CA GLU A 53 9.52 95.29 58.64
C GLU A 53 10.12 93.97 59.11
N LEU A 54 9.43 93.27 60.03
CA LEU A 54 9.81 91.94 60.49
C LEU A 54 9.84 90.93 59.33
N PHE A 55 8.82 90.95 58.46
CA PHE A 55 8.68 90.06 57.30
C PHE A 55 9.08 90.71 55.97
N ARG A 56 9.93 91.74 56.00
CA ARG A 56 10.34 92.48 54.79
C ARG A 56 10.78 91.60 53.60
N PRO A 57 11.52 90.49 53.78
CA PRO A 57 11.94 89.64 52.65
C PRO A 57 10.76 88.95 51.94
N SER A 58 9.65 88.75 52.65
CA SER A 58 8.45 88.09 52.11
C SER A 58 7.19 88.96 52.28
N LEU A 59 7.32 90.29 52.22
CA LEU A 59 6.22 91.21 52.52
C LEU A 59 4.97 90.95 51.67
N ALA A 60 5.14 90.78 50.35
CA ALA A 60 4.03 90.51 49.44
C ALA A 60 3.28 89.22 49.81
N LYS A 61 4.02 88.19 50.25
CA LYS A 61 3.46 86.92 50.69
C LYS A 61 2.77 87.03 52.04
N LEU A 62 3.33 87.83 52.95
CA LEU A 62 2.71 88.11 54.25
C LEU A 62 1.34 88.78 54.07
N VAL A 63 1.21 89.75 53.16
CA VAL A 63 -0.07 90.45 52.92
C VAL A 63 -1.14 89.44 52.50
N VAL A 64 -0.87 88.64 51.45
CA VAL A 64 -1.79 87.60 50.96
C VAL A 64 -2.13 86.61 52.08
N PHE A 65 -1.13 86.18 52.83
CA PHE A 65 -1.31 85.24 53.94
C PHE A 65 -2.19 85.79 55.08
N THR A 66 -2.03 87.07 55.42
CA THR A 66 -2.88 87.72 56.42
C THR A 66 -4.30 87.97 55.93
N GLU A 67 -4.49 88.29 54.65
CA GLU A 67 -5.82 88.39 54.01
C GLU A 67 -6.52 87.03 54.02
N GLU A 68 -5.83 85.97 53.60
CA GLU A 68 -6.35 84.60 53.64
C GLU A 68 -6.76 84.20 55.08
N THR A 69 -5.95 84.56 56.08
CA THR A 69 -6.29 84.29 57.48
C THR A 69 -7.52 85.05 57.95
N LEU A 70 -7.70 86.30 57.49
CA LEU A 70 -8.88 87.11 57.83
C LEU A 70 -10.15 86.53 57.22
N GLU A 71 -10.08 86.04 55.98
CA GLU A 71 -11.20 85.42 55.27
C GLU A 71 -11.54 84.04 55.83
N ASN A 72 -10.54 83.15 55.92
CA ASN A 72 -10.75 81.73 56.23
C ASN A 72 -10.65 81.40 57.73
N GLY A 73 -10.22 82.36 58.55
CA GLY A 73 -10.04 82.21 60.00
C GLY A 73 -8.74 81.50 60.41
N GLN A 74 -8.07 80.80 59.50
CA GLN A 74 -6.75 80.20 59.68
C GLN A 74 -6.04 80.07 58.34
N ALA A 75 -4.71 80.09 58.34
CA ALA A 75 -3.89 79.85 57.15
C ALA A 75 -2.57 79.18 57.54
N TRP A 76 -1.92 78.52 56.58
CA TRP A 76 -0.58 77.94 56.75
C TRP A 76 0.28 78.27 55.53
N SER A 77 1.56 78.63 55.75
CA SER A 77 2.51 78.94 54.68
C SER A 77 3.93 78.55 55.08
N ASP A 78 4.67 77.91 54.18
CA ASP A 78 6.10 77.60 54.33
C ASP A 78 7.01 78.50 53.50
N GLU A 79 6.45 79.61 53.01
CA GLU A 79 7.09 80.57 52.11
C GLU A 79 7.43 81.91 52.77
N LEU A 80 7.05 82.09 54.04
CA LEU A 80 7.33 83.31 54.78
C LEU A 80 8.78 83.33 55.26
N GLN A 81 9.40 84.50 55.12
CA GLN A 81 10.75 84.78 55.54
C GLN A 81 10.77 85.98 56.46
N LEU A 82 11.55 85.86 57.52
CA LEU A 82 11.62 86.87 58.56
C LEU A 82 13.07 87.35 58.74
N LEU A 83 13.24 88.63 59.07
CA LEU A 83 14.54 89.23 59.39
C LEU A 83 14.85 89.14 60.89
N ILE A 84 15.96 88.48 61.22
CA ILE A 84 16.56 88.48 62.56
C ILE A 84 17.59 89.60 62.63
N ASN A 85 17.48 90.45 63.65
CA ASN A 85 18.39 91.59 63.91
C ASN A 85 18.70 92.47 62.68
N GLY A 86 17.75 92.57 61.73
CA GLY A 86 17.87 93.39 60.52
C GLY A 86 18.92 92.91 59.49
N ARG A 87 19.46 91.69 59.60
CA ARG A 87 20.51 91.20 58.68
C ARG A 87 20.35 89.75 58.20
N GLU A 88 19.86 88.83 59.02
CA GLU A 88 19.76 87.41 58.68
C GLU A 88 18.31 87.03 58.31
N CYS A 89 18.11 86.37 57.17
CA CYS A 89 16.80 85.89 56.75
C CYS A 89 16.57 84.45 57.24
N LEU A 90 15.47 84.23 57.95
CA LEU A 90 15.05 82.92 58.42
C LEU A 90 13.88 82.41 57.57
N ASP A 91 14.02 81.23 56.97
CA ASP A 91 12.91 80.52 56.31
C ASP A 91 12.00 79.88 57.37
N LEU A 92 10.70 80.21 57.32
CA LEU A 92 9.72 79.81 58.32
C LEU A 92 8.58 79.00 57.71
N GLU A 93 8.16 77.98 58.45
CA GLU A 93 6.82 77.41 58.38
C GLU A 93 5.94 78.17 59.38
N THR A 94 4.90 78.83 58.88
CA THR A 94 4.05 79.75 59.64
C THR A 94 2.59 79.31 59.59
N THR A 95 1.98 79.11 60.75
CA THR A 95 0.53 78.91 60.88
C THR A 95 -0.09 80.14 61.49
N ALA A 96 -1.17 80.65 60.90
CA ALA A 96 -1.92 81.78 61.40
C ALA A 96 -3.33 81.38 61.80
N VAL A 97 -3.82 81.95 62.90
CA VAL A 97 -5.20 81.79 63.36
C VAL A 97 -5.77 83.15 63.76
N LEU A 98 -6.98 83.44 63.26
CA LEU A 98 -7.73 84.65 63.56
C LEU A 98 -8.37 84.55 64.96
N ILE A 99 -8.06 85.51 65.83
CA ILE A 99 -8.66 85.62 67.17
C ILE A 99 -9.75 86.70 67.12
N ARG A 100 -11.01 86.27 67.23
CA ARG A 100 -12.18 87.17 67.26
C ARG A 100 -12.51 87.54 68.71
N HIS A 101 -11.99 88.66 69.20
CA HIS A 101 -12.37 89.29 70.46
C HIS A 101 -12.75 90.75 70.19
N ASN A 102 -13.66 91.35 70.99
CA ASN A 102 -14.16 92.72 70.76
C ASN A 102 -13.01 93.70 70.47
N SER A 103 -12.99 94.23 69.23
CA SER A 103 -12.10 95.21 68.58
C SER A 103 -10.81 95.60 69.33
N PRO A 104 -9.60 95.48 68.74
CA PRO A 104 -9.27 95.25 67.32
C PRO A 104 -9.02 93.78 66.91
N VAL A 105 -9.08 93.51 65.59
CA VAL A 105 -8.83 92.20 64.97
C VAL A 105 -7.39 91.75 65.19
N THR A 106 -7.18 90.54 65.74
CA THR A 106 -5.85 90.03 66.07
C THR A 106 -5.58 88.70 65.37
N ILE A 107 -4.39 88.52 64.81
CA ILE A 107 -3.92 87.24 64.26
C ILE A 107 -2.81 86.69 65.15
N SER A 108 -2.90 85.41 65.52
CA SER A 108 -1.81 84.67 66.14
C SER A 108 -1.01 83.92 65.09
N LEU A 109 0.27 84.24 64.97
CA LEU A 109 1.24 83.55 64.12
C LEU A 109 2.06 82.57 64.96
N ILE A 110 2.12 81.32 64.54
CA ILE A 110 3.00 80.28 65.07
C ILE A 110 4.15 80.08 64.07
N LEU A 111 5.39 80.27 64.51
CA LEU A 111 6.58 80.30 63.65
C LEU A 111 7.49 79.10 63.93
N ARG A 112 7.88 78.36 62.89
CA ARG A 112 8.82 77.22 62.98
C ARG A 112 9.95 77.33 61.95
N LYS A 113 11.20 77.15 62.36
CA LYS A 113 12.39 77.24 61.48
C LYS A 113 12.49 76.04 60.54
N LYS A 114 12.64 76.27 59.22
CA LYS A 114 12.82 75.22 58.20
C LYS A 114 14.24 74.63 58.25
N LYS A 115 14.41 73.31 58.39
CA LYS A 115 15.71 72.60 58.37
C LYS A 115 15.99 72.03 56.97
N ARG A 116 16.82 72.71 56.16
CA ARG A 116 17.08 72.36 54.73
C ARG A 116 17.96 71.11 54.47
N GLU A 117 18.84 70.70 55.38
CA GLU A 117 19.79 69.59 55.10
C GLU A 117 19.16 68.18 55.07
N GLN A 118 18.10 67.92 55.84
CA GLN A 118 17.49 66.57 55.91
C GLN A 118 16.57 66.24 54.72
N GLN A 119 15.95 67.25 54.09
CA GLN A 119 15.07 67.04 52.94
C GLN A 119 15.85 66.66 51.68
N GLN A 120 16.96 67.33 51.39
CA GLN A 120 17.78 67.03 50.21
C GLN A 120 18.40 65.62 50.28
N LEU A 121 18.85 65.19 51.47
CA LEU A 121 19.38 63.83 51.66
C LEU A 121 18.28 62.77 51.53
N SER A 122 17.05 63.07 51.97
CA SER A 122 15.90 62.16 51.85
C SER A 122 15.44 62.01 50.39
N GLU A 123 15.40 63.09 49.62
CA GLU A 123 15.01 63.06 48.20
C GLU A 123 16.06 62.35 47.34
N ALA A 124 17.35 62.60 47.57
CA ALA A 124 18.43 61.88 46.88
C ALA A 124 18.40 60.37 47.18
N ASN A 125 18.17 59.98 48.43
CA ASN A 125 18.02 58.58 48.81
C ASN A 125 16.76 57.92 48.22
N LYS A 126 15.68 58.67 48.03
CA LYS A 126 14.44 58.18 47.41
C LYS A 126 14.65 57.90 45.92
N LEU A 127 15.23 58.84 45.18
CA LEU A 127 15.59 58.66 43.76
C LEU A 127 16.56 57.48 43.55
N HIS A 128 17.55 57.32 44.43
CA HIS A 128 18.49 56.19 44.34
C HIS A 128 17.82 54.84 44.65
N ARG A 129 16.88 54.77 45.59
CA ARG A 129 16.09 53.54 45.85
C ARG A 129 15.17 53.19 44.69
N GLU A 130 14.49 54.17 44.09
CA GLU A 130 13.62 53.95 42.93
C GLU A 130 14.40 53.44 41.71
N GLY A 131 15.61 53.98 41.45
CA GLY A 131 16.50 53.46 40.41
C GLY A 131 17.00 52.04 40.67
N LEU A 132 17.33 51.70 41.93
CA LEU A 132 17.73 50.35 42.32
C LEU A 132 16.58 49.34 42.22
N GLU A 133 15.34 49.75 42.52
CA GLU A 133 14.15 48.91 42.36
C GLU A 133 13.84 48.62 40.88
N GLN A 134 13.94 49.63 40.02
CA GLN A 134 13.80 49.43 38.57
C GLN A 134 14.88 48.51 38.01
N TRP A 135 16.14 48.70 38.42
CA TRP A 135 17.25 47.85 37.97
C TRP A 135 17.09 46.39 38.42
N LYS A 136 16.69 46.16 39.68
CA LYS A 136 16.36 44.81 40.18
C LYS A 136 15.19 44.18 39.42
N THR A 137 14.19 44.98 39.04
CA THR A 137 13.05 44.49 38.27
C THR A 137 13.49 44.04 36.87
N ILE A 138 14.32 44.84 36.19
CA ILE A 138 14.88 44.48 34.87
C ILE A 138 15.79 43.25 34.97
N GLU A 139 16.66 43.18 35.98
CA GLU A 139 17.52 42.01 36.20
C GLU A 139 16.69 40.73 36.44
N ASN A 140 15.62 40.83 37.23
CA ASN A 140 14.71 39.71 37.46
C ASN A 140 14.00 39.28 36.18
N VAL A 141 13.45 40.22 35.39
CA VAL A 141 12.81 39.91 34.11
C VAL A 141 13.79 39.24 33.15
N PHE A 142 15.04 39.71 33.08
CA PHE A 142 16.07 39.11 32.24
C PHE A 142 16.42 37.69 32.71
N ARG A 143 16.59 37.47 34.02
CA ARG A 143 16.84 36.14 34.58
C ARG A 143 15.66 35.19 34.37
N GLU A 144 14.43 35.67 34.51
CA GLU A 144 13.23 34.87 34.22
C GLU A 144 13.17 34.48 32.75
N PHE A 145 13.42 35.43 31.85
CA PHE A 145 13.46 35.18 30.41
C PHE A 145 14.56 34.18 30.00
N GLU A 146 15.78 34.32 30.53
CA GLU A 146 16.86 33.34 30.32
C GLU A 146 16.47 31.95 30.84
N ARG A 147 15.87 31.89 32.04
CA ARG A 147 15.44 30.62 32.63
C ARG A 147 14.36 29.96 31.78
N GLU A 148 13.37 30.70 31.30
CA GLU A 148 12.30 30.18 30.43
C GLU A 148 12.87 29.64 29.12
N ASN A 149 13.76 30.38 28.46
CA ASN A 149 14.41 29.93 27.23
C ASN A 149 15.27 28.67 27.44
N GLN A 150 15.99 28.58 28.56
CA GLN A 150 16.73 27.36 28.91
C GLN A 150 15.81 26.16 29.13
N LEU A 151 14.67 26.35 29.81
CA LEU A 151 13.70 25.27 30.02
C LEU A 151 13.11 24.77 28.69
N ILE A 152 12.83 25.67 27.74
CA ILE A 152 12.36 25.30 26.39
C ILE A 152 13.43 24.46 25.67
N LEU A 153 14.68 24.92 25.66
CA LEU A 153 15.78 24.20 25.01
C LEU A 153 16.10 22.85 25.67
N GLN A 154 15.91 22.73 26.99
CA GLN A 154 16.10 21.50 27.75
C GLN A 154 14.98 20.47 27.51
N ALA A 155 13.74 20.94 27.34
CA ALA A 155 12.58 20.07 27.10
C ALA A 155 12.52 19.56 25.64
N ALA A 156 13.21 20.22 24.71
CA ALA A 156 13.26 19.80 23.32
C ALA A 156 13.88 18.40 23.17
N GLY A 157 13.15 17.50 22.50
CA GLY A 157 13.64 16.16 22.17
C GLY A 157 14.62 16.14 20.99
N GLU A 158 14.58 17.17 20.16
CA GLU A 158 15.41 17.35 18.96
C GLU A 158 16.68 18.13 19.30
N GLY A 159 17.76 17.84 18.57
CA GLY A 159 19.01 18.57 18.70
C GLY A 159 18.88 19.96 18.12
N ILE A 160 19.22 20.99 18.88
CA ILE A 160 19.17 22.39 18.47
C ILE A 160 20.53 23.01 18.71
N TYR A 161 21.06 23.68 17.69
CA TYR A 161 22.24 24.51 17.83
C TYR A 161 22.16 25.78 16.99
N GLY A 162 22.85 26.82 17.43
CA GLY A 162 23.02 28.06 16.70
C GLY A 162 24.43 28.19 16.14
N VAL A 163 24.55 28.85 14.99
CA VAL A 163 25.84 29.28 14.41
C VAL A 163 25.81 30.76 14.10
N ASP A 164 26.95 31.43 14.21
CA ASP A 164 27.11 32.84 13.84
C ASP A 164 27.40 33.02 12.34
N ALA A 165 27.65 34.26 11.91
CA ALA A 165 27.95 34.60 10.53
C ALA A 165 29.24 33.98 9.94
N LYS A 166 30.10 33.40 10.78
CA LYS A 166 31.32 32.67 10.38
C LYS A 166 31.13 31.15 10.42
N GLY A 167 29.96 30.69 10.85
CA GLY A 167 29.66 29.27 11.03
C GLY A 167 30.17 28.70 12.36
N ASP A 168 30.59 29.57 13.29
CA ASP A 168 31.04 29.18 14.62
C ASP A 168 29.84 28.98 15.55
N THR A 169 29.87 27.91 16.36
CA THR A 169 28.75 27.55 17.23
C THR A 169 28.52 28.59 18.32
N THR A 170 27.29 29.10 18.42
CA THR A 170 26.90 30.08 19.45
C THR A 170 26.25 29.42 20.66
N PHE A 171 25.44 28.38 20.43
CA PHE A 171 24.84 27.59 21.49
C PHE A 171 24.50 26.18 21.00
N VAL A 172 24.35 25.24 21.94
CA VAL A 172 23.93 23.85 21.70
C VAL A 172 23.01 23.42 22.85
N ASN A 173 21.87 22.80 22.53
CA ASN A 173 20.96 22.30 23.56
C ASN A 173 21.39 20.89 24.06
N PRO A 174 20.88 20.43 25.22
CA PRO A 174 21.25 19.13 25.78
C PRO A 174 20.87 17.92 24.90
N ALA A 175 19.83 18.03 24.07
CA ALA A 175 19.48 16.96 23.14
C ALA A 175 20.54 16.79 22.04
N ALA A 176 21.06 17.88 21.48
CA ALA A 176 22.15 17.85 20.51
C ALA A 176 23.42 17.25 21.11
N GLU A 177 23.76 17.57 22.37
CA GLU A 177 24.89 16.95 23.07
C GLU A 177 24.73 15.42 23.19
N ARG A 178 23.52 14.94 23.51
CA ARG A 178 23.25 13.50 23.63
C ARG A 178 23.34 12.78 22.28
N ILE A 179 22.77 13.36 21.23
CA ILE A 179 22.72 12.76 19.89
C ILE A 179 24.13 12.73 19.27
N LEU A 180 24.86 13.85 19.31
CA LEU A 180 26.18 13.98 18.68
C LEU A 180 27.32 13.45 19.56
N GLY A 181 27.12 13.38 20.88
CA GLY A 181 28.14 12.95 21.85
C GLY A 181 29.18 14.01 22.19
N TRP A 182 29.03 15.23 21.71
CA TRP A 182 29.88 16.38 22.03
C TRP A 182 29.28 17.18 23.19
N LYS A 183 30.12 17.80 24.02
CA LYS A 183 29.66 18.78 25.02
C LYS A 183 29.54 20.17 24.40
N ALA A 184 28.60 20.98 24.86
CA ALA A 184 28.40 22.36 24.42
C ALA A 184 29.68 23.19 24.62
N SER A 185 30.39 22.98 25.73
CA SER A 185 31.70 23.61 25.98
C SER A 185 32.78 23.23 24.94
N GLU A 186 32.64 22.09 24.27
CA GLU A 186 33.59 21.61 23.26
C GLU A 186 33.25 22.10 21.85
N LEU A 187 32.00 22.48 21.60
CA LEU A 187 31.50 22.96 20.31
C LEU A 187 31.41 24.49 20.25
N ASN A 188 31.06 25.16 21.34
CA ASN A 188 30.94 26.62 21.39
C ASN A 188 32.21 27.31 20.89
N GLY A 189 32.05 28.22 19.93
CA GLY A 189 33.14 28.96 19.29
C GLY A 189 33.97 28.15 18.28
N LYS A 190 33.56 26.94 17.92
CA LYS A 190 34.18 26.15 16.85
C LYS A 190 33.27 26.06 15.64
N ASN A 191 33.86 25.83 14.47
CA ASN A 191 33.10 25.68 13.25
C ASN A 191 32.30 24.36 13.24
N MET A 192 30.97 24.43 13.13
CA MET A 192 30.11 23.23 13.16
C MET A 192 30.34 22.30 11.98
N HIS A 193 30.54 22.84 10.77
CA HIS A 193 30.72 22.02 9.56
C HIS A 193 31.94 21.12 9.67
N ALA A 194 33.06 21.68 10.13
CA ALA A 194 34.29 20.92 10.35
C ALA A 194 34.14 19.80 11.41
N MET A 195 33.22 19.95 12.35
CA MET A 195 33.04 19.01 13.46
C MET A 195 32.09 17.86 13.15
N ILE A 196 30.94 18.17 12.55
CA ILE A 196 29.84 17.19 12.41
C ILE A 196 29.42 16.96 10.95
N HIS A 197 30.00 17.69 9.99
CA HIS A 197 29.54 17.76 8.60
C HIS A 197 30.67 17.74 7.57
N HIS A 198 31.83 17.20 7.93
CA HIS A 198 33.05 17.31 7.12
C HIS A 198 33.12 16.34 5.92
N SER A 199 32.28 15.29 5.89
CA SER A 199 32.28 14.28 4.83
C SER A 199 30.92 13.61 4.66
N HIS A 200 30.63 13.18 3.43
CA HIS A 200 29.47 12.36 3.12
C HIS A 200 29.65 10.92 3.63
N SER A 201 28.57 10.13 3.65
CA SER A 201 28.58 8.75 4.16
C SER A 201 29.40 7.78 3.30
N ASP A 202 29.69 8.14 2.04
CA ASP A 202 30.57 7.40 1.13
C ASP A 202 32.07 7.72 1.32
N GLY A 203 32.39 8.64 2.24
CA GLY A 203 33.76 9.06 2.55
C GLY A 203 34.28 10.20 1.69
N SER A 204 33.48 10.74 0.77
CA SER A 204 33.85 11.95 0.03
C SER A 204 33.84 13.19 0.94
N GLN A 205 34.80 14.10 0.73
CA GLN A 205 34.91 15.32 1.52
C GLN A 205 33.76 16.26 1.20
N TYR A 206 33.11 16.80 2.24
CA TYR A 206 32.01 17.73 2.07
C TYR A 206 32.50 19.16 2.32
N GLU A 207 32.49 19.99 1.29
CA GLU A 207 32.96 21.37 1.40
C GLU A 207 31.91 22.28 2.05
N GLY A 208 32.37 23.21 2.89
CA GLY A 208 31.48 24.17 3.56
C GLY A 208 30.70 25.06 2.57
N GLN A 209 31.20 25.23 1.34
CA GLN A 209 30.48 25.98 0.30
C GLN A 209 29.24 25.25 -0.22
N ASP A 210 29.19 23.93 -0.09
CA ASP A 210 28.08 23.10 -0.54
C ASP A 210 27.18 22.67 0.63
N CYS A 211 27.55 23.04 1.86
CA CYS A 211 26.78 22.79 3.07
C CYS A 211 25.40 23.47 3.01
N HIS A 212 24.33 22.69 3.07
CA HIS A 212 22.97 23.22 3.04
C HIS A 212 22.63 24.10 4.26
N ILE A 213 23.28 23.87 5.40
CA ILE A 213 23.16 24.73 6.60
C ILE A 213 23.72 26.12 6.30
N TYR A 214 24.88 26.20 5.65
CA TYR A 214 25.50 27.48 5.26
C TYR A 214 24.92 28.09 3.98
N ALA A 215 24.20 27.32 3.18
CA ALA A 215 23.44 27.83 2.06
C ALA A 215 22.23 28.63 2.53
N ALA A 216 21.47 28.12 3.52
CA ALA A 216 20.38 28.85 4.20
C ALA A 216 20.83 30.19 4.81
N PHE A 217 22.10 30.28 5.23
CA PHE A 217 22.74 31.52 5.64
C PHE A 217 23.02 32.48 4.45
N ARG A 218 23.35 31.99 3.26
CA ARG A 218 23.70 32.87 2.13
C ARG A 218 22.50 33.48 1.43
N ASP A 219 21.41 32.74 1.33
CA ASP A 219 20.20 33.15 0.61
C ASP A 219 19.07 33.63 1.55
N GLY A 220 19.15 33.34 2.84
CA GLY A 220 18.14 33.71 3.83
C GLY A 220 16.87 32.86 3.76
N GLU A 221 16.93 31.68 3.15
CA GLU A 221 15.79 30.77 3.01
C GLU A 221 15.85 29.61 4.01
N VAL A 222 14.68 29.15 4.47
CA VAL A 222 14.55 27.96 5.31
C VAL A 222 14.78 26.72 4.45
N ARG A 223 15.66 25.81 4.91
CA ARG A 223 15.95 24.55 4.21
C ARG A 223 15.64 23.35 5.09
N HIS A 224 14.92 22.39 4.52
CA HIS A 224 14.60 21.10 5.14
C HIS A 224 15.34 20.00 4.38
N ILE A 225 16.10 19.17 5.10
CA ILE A 225 16.92 18.10 4.53
C ILE A 225 16.63 16.80 5.28
N GLU A 226 16.23 15.74 4.55
CA GLU A 226 15.75 14.47 5.13
C GLU A 226 16.74 13.31 4.97
N ASN A 227 17.86 13.52 4.27
CA ASN A 227 18.82 12.47 3.91
C ASN A 227 20.28 12.92 4.03
N GLU A 228 20.68 13.33 5.22
CA GLU A 228 22.06 13.68 5.49
C GLU A 228 22.62 12.92 6.70
N PHE A 229 23.94 12.98 6.89
CA PHE A 229 24.62 12.31 7.97
C PHE A 229 25.41 13.32 8.79
N PHE A 230 25.24 13.27 10.11
CA PHE A 230 26.09 13.99 11.05
C PHE A 230 27.10 13.03 11.67
N TRP A 231 28.31 13.51 11.93
CA TRP A 231 29.36 12.72 12.56
C TRP A 231 29.37 12.94 14.07
N ARG A 232 29.30 11.84 14.81
CA ARG A 232 29.43 11.84 16.27
C ARG A 232 30.89 11.99 16.68
N LYS A 233 31.12 12.36 17.95
CA LYS A 233 32.47 12.46 18.53
C LYS A 233 33.27 11.16 18.45
N ASP A 234 32.60 10.01 18.47
CA ASP A 234 33.22 8.68 18.33
C ASP A 234 33.56 8.32 16.87
N GLY A 235 33.29 9.22 15.92
CA GLY A 235 33.55 9.04 14.50
C GLY A 235 32.52 8.16 13.79
N LYS A 236 31.34 7.89 14.38
CA LYS A 236 30.25 7.18 13.68
C LYS A 236 29.29 8.16 13.00
N PRO A 237 28.84 7.87 11.76
CA PRO A 237 27.84 8.69 11.10
C PRO A 237 26.46 8.31 11.62
N ILE A 238 25.60 9.32 11.82
CA ILE A 238 24.19 9.14 12.14
C ILE A 238 23.33 9.78 11.04
N PRO A 239 22.36 9.06 10.47
CA PRO A 239 21.40 9.66 9.56
C PRO A 239 20.53 10.64 10.32
N VAL A 240 20.44 11.87 9.82
CA VAL A 240 19.66 12.95 10.42
C VAL A 240 18.72 13.56 9.41
N GLU A 241 17.61 14.05 9.95
CA GLU A 241 16.71 14.98 9.29
C GLU A 241 16.84 16.32 10.02
N TYR A 242 17.03 17.42 9.30
CA TYR A 242 17.17 18.73 9.94
C TYR A 242 16.58 19.88 9.13
N THR A 243 16.32 20.96 9.86
CA THR A 243 15.86 22.24 9.34
C THR A 243 16.85 23.32 9.75
N SER A 244 17.31 24.12 8.80
CA SER A 244 18.11 25.33 9.04
C SER A 244 17.25 26.57 8.84
N THR A 245 17.14 27.41 9.88
CA THR A 245 16.36 28.65 9.88
C THR A 245 17.28 29.85 10.15
N PRO A 246 17.33 30.85 9.25
CA PRO A 246 18.18 32.03 9.44
C PRO A 246 17.69 32.91 10.59
N ILE A 247 18.63 33.48 11.36
CA ILE A 247 18.36 34.46 12.42
C ILE A 247 18.65 35.86 11.88
N ILE A 248 17.62 36.69 11.80
CA ILE A 248 17.70 38.07 11.29
C ILE A 248 17.46 39.03 12.45
N ASP A 249 18.40 39.94 12.68
CA ASP A 249 18.26 41.04 13.64
C ASP A 249 18.42 42.38 12.92
N ASN A 250 17.46 43.30 13.09
CA ASN A 250 17.46 44.63 12.47
C ASN A 250 17.74 44.63 10.94
N GLY A 251 17.23 43.62 10.23
CA GLY A 251 17.44 43.46 8.78
C GLY A 251 18.83 42.95 8.38
N ARG A 252 19.67 42.57 9.36
CA ARG A 252 20.97 41.92 9.13
C ARG A 252 20.90 40.47 9.57
N LEU A 253 21.44 39.58 8.74
CA LEU A 253 21.57 38.18 9.09
C LEU A 253 22.69 38.02 10.13
N VAL A 254 22.34 37.47 11.29
CA VAL A 254 23.27 37.29 12.43
C VAL A 254 23.79 35.86 12.50
N GLY A 255 23.02 34.89 12.00
CA GLY A 255 23.37 33.48 12.09
C GLY A 255 22.24 32.56 11.60
N ALA A 256 22.26 31.31 12.03
CA ALA A 256 21.19 30.34 11.78
C ALA A 256 20.97 29.45 13.00
N VAL A 257 19.71 29.03 13.22
CA VAL A 257 19.35 27.95 14.14
C VAL A 257 19.12 26.69 13.32
N VAL A 258 19.77 25.60 13.70
CA VAL A 258 19.57 24.28 13.11
C VAL A 258 18.87 23.39 14.12
N ILE A 259 17.77 22.77 13.70
CA ILE A 259 17.03 21.77 14.47
C ILE A 259 17.15 20.44 13.73
N PHE A 260 17.64 19.40 14.40
CA PHE A 260 17.90 18.10 13.80
C PHE A 260 17.43 16.93 14.66
N ARG A 261 17.12 15.82 13.99
CA ARG A 261 16.63 14.60 14.60
C ARG A 261 17.38 13.38 14.06
N ASP A 262 17.76 12.47 14.96
CA ASP A 262 18.29 11.16 14.59
C ASP A 262 17.16 10.28 14.04
N ILE A 263 17.31 9.81 12.80
CA ILE A 263 16.32 8.99 12.09
C ILE A 263 16.81 7.54 11.89
N SER A 264 17.84 7.10 12.62
CA SER A 264 18.40 5.75 12.54
C SER A 264 17.35 4.66 12.76
N GLU A 265 16.55 4.80 13.82
CA GLU A 265 15.48 3.83 14.14
C GLU A 265 14.39 3.82 13.07
N ARG A 266 14.04 4.98 12.51
CA ARG A 266 13.06 5.11 11.43
C ARG A 266 13.52 4.36 10.18
N LYS A 267 14.77 4.61 9.73
CA LYS A 267 15.34 3.93 8.55
C LYS A 267 15.43 2.42 8.74
N LEU A 268 15.88 1.95 9.91
CA LEU A 268 15.96 0.51 10.20
C LEU A 268 14.57 -0.15 10.22
N ALA A 269 13.55 0.53 10.75
CA ALA A 269 12.18 0.02 10.76
C ALA A 269 11.59 -0.05 9.34
N GLU A 270 11.86 0.95 8.51
CA GLU A 270 11.44 1.01 7.11
C GLU A 270 12.09 -0.12 6.29
N GLU A 271 13.40 -0.34 6.42
CA GLU A 271 14.10 -1.45 5.76
C GLU A 271 13.53 -2.82 6.18
N LYS A 272 13.28 -3.03 7.47
CA LYS A 272 12.67 -4.26 7.99
C LYS A 272 11.26 -4.47 7.45
N LEU A 273 10.46 -3.40 7.37
CA LEU A 273 9.10 -3.46 6.83
C LEU A 273 9.13 -3.84 5.34
N HIS A 274 10.00 -3.21 4.55
CA HIS A 274 10.16 -3.56 3.14
C HIS A 274 10.59 -5.01 2.94
N ALA A 275 11.55 -5.50 3.73
CA ALA A 275 11.96 -6.90 3.68
C ALA A 275 10.80 -7.87 4.01
N ALA A 276 10.05 -7.60 5.08
CA ALA A 276 8.90 -8.42 5.48
C ALA A 276 7.78 -8.40 4.42
N LEU A 277 7.48 -7.24 3.82
CA LEU A 277 6.47 -7.13 2.76
C LEU A 277 6.86 -7.93 1.51
N ASN A 278 8.15 -7.89 1.13
CA ASN A 278 8.66 -8.69 0.01
C ASN A 278 8.55 -10.20 0.28
N GLU A 279 8.82 -10.63 1.51
CA GLU A 279 8.65 -12.03 1.93
C GLU A 279 7.18 -12.45 1.86
N VAL A 280 6.27 -11.64 2.41
CA VAL A 280 4.81 -11.90 2.36
C VAL A 280 4.30 -11.96 0.92
N GLN A 281 4.74 -11.06 0.03
CA GLN A 281 4.37 -11.12 -1.39
C GLN A 281 4.84 -12.40 -2.06
N THR A 282 6.07 -12.83 -1.77
CA THR A 282 6.64 -14.07 -2.34
C THR A 282 5.85 -15.29 -1.85
N LEU A 283 5.55 -15.36 -0.56
CA LEU A 283 4.75 -16.43 0.03
C LEU A 283 3.32 -16.43 -0.52
N LYS A 284 2.69 -15.27 -0.64
CA LYS A 284 1.35 -15.12 -1.21
C LYS A 284 1.31 -15.62 -2.65
N LYS A 285 2.27 -15.23 -3.48
CA LYS A 285 2.34 -15.66 -4.89
C LYS A 285 2.54 -17.18 -4.99
N ARG A 286 3.36 -17.77 -4.11
CA ARG A 286 3.53 -19.23 -4.02
C ARG A 286 2.23 -19.93 -3.64
N LEU A 287 1.54 -19.43 -2.62
CA LEU A 287 0.23 -19.92 -2.19
C LEU A 287 -0.84 -19.79 -3.28
N GLU A 288 -0.87 -18.69 -4.03
CA GLU A 288 -1.80 -18.50 -5.14
C GLU A 288 -1.53 -19.50 -6.28
N MET A 289 -0.26 -19.76 -6.61
CA MET A 289 0.11 -20.77 -7.60
C MET A 289 -0.24 -22.18 -7.12
N GLU A 290 0.03 -22.50 -5.85
CA GLU A 290 -0.32 -23.78 -5.24
C GLU A 290 -1.83 -23.97 -5.18
N ASN A 291 -2.60 -22.93 -4.83
CA ASN A 291 -4.05 -22.99 -4.78
C ASN A 291 -4.67 -23.08 -6.19
N ALA A 292 -4.14 -22.36 -7.19
CA ALA A 292 -4.55 -22.51 -8.58
C ALA A 292 -4.29 -23.93 -9.10
N TYR A 293 -3.10 -24.47 -8.80
CA TYR A 293 -2.73 -25.85 -9.13
C TYR A 293 -3.62 -26.88 -8.40
N LEU A 294 -3.83 -26.73 -7.09
CA LEU A 294 -4.72 -27.59 -6.31
C LEU A 294 -6.17 -27.47 -6.76
N GLN A 295 -6.62 -26.31 -7.26
CA GLN A 295 -7.96 -26.17 -7.85
C GLN A 295 -8.06 -26.85 -9.22
N GLU A 296 -7.03 -26.78 -10.06
CA GLU A 296 -6.94 -27.55 -11.30
C GLU A 296 -6.91 -29.06 -11.00
N GLU A 297 -6.14 -29.48 -10.01
CA GLU A 297 -6.07 -30.85 -9.52
C GLU A 297 -7.42 -31.30 -8.93
N TYR A 298 -8.05 -30.51 -8.07
CA TYR A 298 -9.37 -30.80 -7.48
C TYR A 298 -10.46 -30.92 -8.55
N ARG A 299 -10.44 -30.08 -9.59
CA ARG A 299 -11.34 -30.18 -10.75
C ARG A 299 -11.08 -31.45 -11.56
N ALA A 300 -9.83 -31.90 -11.64
CA ALA A 300 -9.45 -33.16 -12.29
C ALA A 300 -9.77 -34.40 -11.42
N GLU A 301 -9.66 -34.28 -10.09
CA GLU A 301 -9.94 -35.34 -9.11
C GLU A 301 -11.41 -35.69 -8.98
N HIS A 302 -12.32 -34.74 -9.21
CA HIS A 302 -13.74 -34.94 -8.93
C HIS A 302 -14.51 -35.75 -9.97
N ASN A 303 -13.89 -36.20 -11.08
CA ASN A 303 -14.64 -36.93 -12.11
C ASN A 303 -14.07 -38.27 -12.60
N TYR A 304 -12.80 -38.64 -12.36
CA TYR A 304 -12.20 -39.83 -13.02
C TYR A 304 -11.09 -40.50 -12.19
N LYS A 305 -11.42 -41.01 -10.99
CA LYS A 305 -10.41 -41.50 -10.03
C LYS A 305 -9.77 -42.85 -10.36
N GLU A 306 -10.29 -43.64 -11.31
CA GLU A 306 -9.80 -45.01 -11.53
C GLU A 306 -9.76 -45.41 -13.01
N ILE A 307 -8.77 -46.24 -13.37
CA ILE A 307 -8.75 -46.93 -14.67
C ILE A 307 -9.85 -48.01 -14.63
N VAL A 308 -10.91 -47.80 -15.40
CA VAL A 308 -12.06 -48.71 -15.47
C VAL A 308 -11.91 -49.65 -16.66
N GLY A 309 -11.88 -50.97 -16.39
CA GLY A 309 -11.86 -52.01 -17.41
C GLY A 309 -11.56 -53.39 -16.82
N GLN A 310 -11.90 -54.44 -17.57
CA GLN A 310 -11.68 -55.85 -17.23
C GLN A 310 -10.97 -56.62 -18.36
N SER A 311 -10.76 -55.98 -19.52
CA SER A 311 -10.04 -56.60 -20.64
C SER A 311 -8.60 -56.96 -20.28
N ALA A 312 -8.07 -57.98 -20.97
CA ALA A 312 -6.67 -58.36 -20.86
C ALA A 312 -5.70 -57.20 -21.17
N ALA A 313 -6.11 -56.30 -22.08
CA ALA A 313 -5.41 -55.07 -22.42
C ALA A 313 -5.21 -54.16 -21.18
N ILE A 314 -6.27 -53.91 -20.43
CA ILE A 314 -6.22 -53.09 -19.21
C ILE A 314 -5.40 -53.78 -18.12
N HIS A 315 -5.58 -55.09 -17.91
CA HIS A 315 -4.79 -55.84 -16.92
C HIS A 315 -3.29 -55.77 -17.22
N LYS A 316 -2.90 -55.87 -18.50
CA LYS A 316 -1.50 -55.72 -18.91
C LYS A 316 -0.95 -54.33 -18.60
N ILE A 317 -1.73 -53.28 -18.86
CA ILE A 317 -1.34 -51.90 -18.52
C ILE A 317 -1.14 -51.75 -17.01
N ILE A 318 -2.07 -52.27 -16.19
CA ILE A 318 -1.96 -52.23 -14.72
C ILE A 318 -0.68 -52.93 -14.24
N GLN A 319 -0.40 -54.14 -14.76
CA GLN A 319 0.84 -54.86 -14.43
C GLN A 319 2.10 -54.07 -14.83
N GLN A 320 2.08 -53.41 -15.99
CA GLN A 320 3.19 -52.55 -16.43
C GLN A 320 3.36 -51.33 -15.52
N ILE A 321 2.26 -50.73 -15.05
CA ILE A 321 2.27 -49.62 -14.09
C ILE A 321 2.91 -50.09 -12.77
N ASP A 322 2.48 -51.22 -12.23
CA ASP A 322 3.00 -51.76 -10.96
C ASP A 322 4.52 -52.05 -11.02
N LEU A 323 5.00 -52.49 -12.18
CA LEU A 323 6.44 -52.74 -12.41
C LEU A 323 7.25 -51.46 -12.48
N VAL A 324 6.76 -50.42 -13.18
CA VAL A 324 7.54 -49.21 -13.45
C VAL A 324 7.38 -48.14 -12.38
N ALA A 325 6.24 -48.07 -11.70
CA ALA A 325 5.92 -47.02 -10.74
C ALA A 325 6.94 -46.89 -9.59
N PRO A 326 7.48 -47.99 -8.99
CA PRO A 326 8.51 -47.88 -7.94
C PRO A 326 9.87 -47.35 -8.43
N THR A 327 10.11 -47.31 -9.75
CA THR A 327 11.39 -46.91 -10.34
C THR A 327 11.42 -45.41 -10.69
N ASN A 328 12.64 -44.88 -10.93
CA ASN A 328 12.83 -43.53 -11.49
C ASN A 328 12.91 -43.52 -13.02
N ALA A 329 12.56 -44.63 -13.69
CA ALA A 329 12.65 -44.71 -15.14
C ALA A 329 11.64 -43.77 -15.83
N ASN A 330 12.07 -43.21 -16.97
CA ASN A 330 11.19 -42.45 -17.85
C ASN A 330 10.19 -43.40 -18.51
N VAL A 331 8.93 -42.98 -18.58
CA VAL A 331 7.86 -43.77 -19.18
C VAL A 331 7.34 -43.06 -20.42
N LEU A 332 7.22 -43.79 -21.54
CA LEU A 332 6.58 -43.29 -22.75
C LEU A 332 5.25 -44.01 -22.96
N ILE A 333 4.16 -43.25 -22.92
CA ILE A 333 2.79 -43.73 -23.12
C ILE A 333 2.36 -43.43 -24.56
N SER A 334 2.30 -44.47 -25.38
CA SER A 334 1.86 -44.35 -26.79
C SER A 334 0.41 -44.76 -26.93
N GLY A 335 -0.34 -44.10 -27.81
CA GLY A 335 -1.68 -44.54 -28.17
C GLY A 335 -2.54 -43.40 -28.70
N GLU A 336 -3.66 -43.74 -29.32
CA GLU A 336 -4.53 -42.77 -29.98
C GLU A 336 -5.08 -41.69 -29.03
N SER A 337 -5.58 -40.60 -29.60
CA SER A 337 -6.24 -39.56 -28.81
C SER A 337 -7.50 -40.12 -28.14
N GLY A 338 -7.72 -39.76 -26.88
CA GLY A 338 -8.90 -40.17 -26.13
C GLY A 338 -8.87 -41.58 -25.55
N THR A 339 -7.73 -42.29 -25.55
CA THR A 339 -7.63 -43.65 -24.95
C THR A 339 -7.41 -43.68 -23.44
N GLY A 340 -7.14 -42.53 -22.81
CA GLY A 340 -6.93 -42.42 -21.36
C GLY A 340 -5.47 -42.33 -20.90
N LYS A 341 -4.54 -41.91 -21.78
CA LYS A 341 -3.09 -41.78 -21.45
C LYS A 341 -2.80 -40.97 -20.19
N GLU A 342 -3.57 -39.93 -19.94
CA GLU A 342 -3.47 -39.11 -18.73
C GLU A 342 -3.77 -39.90 -17.44
N LEU A 343 -4.77 -40.79 -17.47
CA LEU A 343 -5.10 -41.65 -16.33
C LEU A 343 -3.98 -42.67 -16.06
N ILE A 344 -3.36 -43.19 -17.12
CA ILE A 344 -2.18 -44.06 -17.01
C ILE A 344 -1.02 -43.30 -16.36
N ALA A 345 -0.73 -42.07 -16.81
CA ALA A 345 0.32 -41.24 -16.23
C ALA A 345 0.09 -40.92 -14.75
N ARG A 346 -1.15 -40.61 -14.40
CA ARG A 346 -1.56 -40.38 -13.01
C ARG A 346 -1.38 -41.63 -12.16
N ALA A 347 -1.85 -42.79 -12.63
CA ALA A 347 -1.71 -44.05 -11.93
C ALA A 347 -0.23 -44.43 -11.68
N ILE A 348 0.66 -44.17 -12.66
CA ILE A 348 2.12 -44.36 -12.47
C ILE A 348 2.65 -43.47 -11.36
N HIS A 349 2.24 -42.20 -11.31
CA HIS A 349 2.70 -41.28 -10.27
C HIS A 349 2.17 -41.67 -8.88
N GLU A 350 0.88 -42.00 -8.76
CA GLU A 350 0.23 -42.39 -7.50
C GLU A 350 0.80 -43.70 -6.93
N ALA A 351 1.20 -44.65 -7.79
CA ALA A 351 1.85 -45.89 -7.40
C ALA A 351 3.36 -45.73 -7.13
N SER A 352 3.94 -44.53 -7.31
CA SER A 352 5.37 -44.30 -7.16
C SER A 352 5.80 -43.84 -5.77
N GLY A 353 7.11 -43.87 -5.51
CA GLY A 353 7.71 -43.24 -4.33
C GLY A 353 7.53 -41.71 -4.27
N ARG A 354 7.12 -41.07 -5.38
CA ARG A 354 6.88 -39.62 -5.48
C ARG A 354 5.41 -39.23 -5.34
N LYS A 355 4.52 -40.14 -4.93
CA LYS A 355 3.06 -39.87 -4.82
C LYS A 355 2.65 -38.69 -3.93
N ASN A 356 3.48 -38.30 -2.97
CA ASN A 356 3.24 -37.15 -2.08
C ASN A 356 3.92 -35.86 -2.59
N ARG A 357 4.47 -35.89 -3.80
CA ARG A 357 5.17 -34.79 -4.47
C ARG A 357 4.33 -34.33 -5.66
N PRO A 358 4.54 -33.11 -6.19
CA PRO A 358 3.70 -32.62 -7.29
C PRO A 358 3.83 -33.46 -8.57
N LEU A 359 2.71 -33.63 -9.28
CA LEU A 359 2.64 -34.12 -10.65
C LEU A 359 2.36 -32.93 -11.59
N ILE A 360 3.41 -32.25 -12.03
CA ILE A 360 3.25 -31.12 -12.94
C ILE A 360 2.86 -31.64 -14.32
N ARG A 361 1.76 -31.14 -14.87
CA ARG A 361 1.25 -31.55 -16.17
C ARG A 361 1.42 -30.46 -17.21
N VAL A 362 1.81 -30.85 -18.41
CA VAL A 362 2.04 -29.93 -19.52
C VAL A 362 1.50 -30.57 -20.80
N ASN A 363 0.54 -29.90 -21.44
CA ASN A 363 0.11 -30.26 -22.79
C ASN A 363 0.94 -29.47 -23.81
N CYS A 364 1.86 -30.16 -24.49
CA CYS A 364 2.81 -29.53 -25.41
C CYS A 364 2.12 -28.91 -26.64
N ALA A 365 0.97 -29.42 -27.06
CA ALA A 365 0.22 -28.87 -28.19
C ALA A 365 -0.49 -27.55 -27.87
N SER A 366 -0.76 -27.29 -26.59
CA SER A 366 -1.48 -26.08 -26.17
C SER A 366 -0.57 -24.84 -26.07
N ILE A 367 0.75 -25.03 -26.10
CA ILE A 367 1.73 -23.96 -25.88
C ILE A 367 2.16 -23.37 -27.22
N PRO A 368 2.02 -22.05 -27.44
CA PRO A 368 2.57 -21.38 -28.62
C PRO A 368 4.08 -21.61 -28.73
N ARG A 369 4.59 -21.83 -29.94
CA ARG A 369 6.02 -22.14 -30.18
C ARG A 369 6.96 -21.11 -29.54
N GLU A 370 6.62 -19.83 -29.60
CA GLU A 370 7.40 -18.72 -29.05
C GLU A 370 7.49 -18.73 -27.51
N LEU A 371 6.46 -19.26 -26.83
CA LEU A 371 6.38 -19.30 -25.37
C LEU A 371 6.84 -20.64 -24.80
N PHE A 372 7.11 -21.64 -25.65
CA PHE A 372 7.45 -22.99 -25.23
C PHE A 372 8.68 -23.02 -24.33
N GLU A 373 9.74 -22.33 -24.72
CA GLU A 373 10.98 -22.27 -23.93
C GLU A 373 10.74 -21.63 -22.55
N SER A 374 10.01 -20.51 -22.53
CA SER A 374 9.69 -19.75 -21.32
C SER A 374 8.78 -20.52 -20.35
N GLU A 375 7.81 -21.28 -20.85
CA GLU A 375 6.96 -22.13 -20.01
C GLU A 375 7.75 -23.28 -19.39
N PHE A 376 8.57 -24.00 -20.16
CA PHE A 376 9.31 -25.16 -19.66
C PHE A 376 10.44 -24.79 -18.71
N PHE A 377 11.27 -23.81 -19.08
CA PHE A 377 12.51 -23.47 -18.38
C PHE A 377 12.39 -22.20 -17.54
N GLY A 378 11.36 -21.38 -17.73
CA GLY A 378 11.22 -20.11 -17.02
C GLY A 378 12.09 -19.00 -17.62
N HIS A 379 11.90 -17.77 -17.16
CA HIS A 379 12.63 -16.60 -17.63
C HIS A 379 12.93 -15.62 -16.51
N ILE A 380 13.98 -14.82 -16.71
CA ILE A 380 14.25 -13.64 -15.88
C ILE A 380 13.63 -12.38 -16.52
N LYS A 381 13.43 -11.35 -15.71
CA LYS A 381 12.96 -10.04 -16.17
C LYS A 381 13.86 -9.52 -17.30
N GLY A 382 13.24 -9.07 -18.39
CA GLY A 382 13.94 -8.52 -19.56
C GLY A 382 14.47 -9.54 -20.57
N ALA A 383 14.20 -10.85 -20.39
CA ALA A 383 14.65 -11.89 -21.31
C ALA A 383 14.05 -11.79 -22.73
N PHE A 384 12.83 -11.27 -22.87
CA PHE A 384 12.15 -11.02 -24.15
C PHE A 384 11.10 -9.90 -24.01
N THR A 385 10.55 -9.43 -25.12
CA THR A 385 9.48 -8.41 -25.15
C THR A 385 8.22 -8.95 -24.46
N GLY A 386 7.94 -8.49 -23.24
CA GLY A 386 6.84 -8.98 -22.39
C GLY A 386 7.28 -9.65 -21.08
N ALA A 387 8.57 -9.89 -20.88
CA ALA A 387 9.14 -10.42 -19.64
C ALA A 387 9.22 -9.34 -18.54
N VAL A 388 8.07 -8.91 -18.02
CA VAL A 388 7.96 -7.84 -16.99
C VAL A 388 8.52 -8.28 -15.64
N ASN A 389 8.39 -9.57 -15.32
CA ASN A 389 8.79 -10.17 -14.05
C ASN A 389 9.45 -11.53 -14.29
N ASP A 390 10.26 -11.99 -13.33
CA ASP A 390 10.79 -13.35 -13.31
C ASP A 390 9.65 -14.38 -13.18
N ARG A 391 9.79 -15.51 -13.88
CA ARG A 391 8.86 -16.63 -13.84
C ARG A 391 9.61 -17.96 -13.81
N ALA A 392 9.25 -18.81 -12.84
CA ALA A 392 9.74 -20.19 -12.76
C ALA A 392 9.11 -21.06 -13.87
N GLY A 393 9.90 -21.97 -14.43
CA GLY A 393 9.45 -22.92 -15.46
C GLY A 393 8.83 -24.19 -14.88
N ARG A 394 8.21 -25.00 -15.74
CA ARG A 394 7.59 -26.29 -15.35
C ARG A 394 8.59 -27.27 -14.73
N PHE A 395 9.85 -27.28 -15.19
CA PHE A 395 10.88 -28.13 -14.59
C PHE A 395 11.19 -27.76 -13.14
N GLU A 396 11.23 -26.47 -12.84
CA GLU A 396 11.47 -25.98 -11.48
C GLU A 396 10.29 -26.27 -10.56
N LEU A 397 9.06 -26.15 -11.06
CA LEU A 397 7.85 -26.50 -10.32
C LEU A 397 7.74 -28.01 -10.05
N ALA A 398 8.34 -28.84 -10.91
CA ALA A 398 8.31 -30.30 -10.81
C ALA A 398 9.47 -30.88 -9.98
N ASP A 399 10.34 -30.03 -9.41
CA ASP A 399 11.53 -30.47 -8.69
C ASP A 399 11.18 -31.37 -7.49
N GLY A 400 11.83 -32.54 -7.42
CA GLY A 400 11.54 -33.62 -6.48
C GLY A 400 10.24 -34.39 -6.76
N GLY A 401 9.51 -34.06 -7.83
CA GLY A 401 8.23 -34.64 -8.22
C GLY A 401 8.25 -35.35 -9.58
N SER A 402 7.12 -35.35 -10.27
CA SER A 402 6.98 -35.90 -11.62
C SER A 402 6.50 -34.81 -12.60
N LEU A 403 6.99 -34.85 -13.83
CA LEU A 403 6.54 -34.01 -14.94
C LEU A 403 5.90 -34.89 -16.01
N PHE A 404 4.61 -34.67 -16.24
CA PHE A 404 3.83 -35.31 -17.30
C PHE A 404 3.81 -34.44 -18.55
N LEU A 405 4.41 -34.94 -19.63
CA LEU A 405 4.48 -34.29 -20.93
C LEU A 405 3.46 -34.94 -21.87
N ASP A 406 2.29 -34.34 -22.01
CA ASP A 406 1.29 -34.78 -22.98
C ASP A 406 1.62 -34.22 -24.37
N GLU A 407 1.38 -35.05 -25.39
CA GLU A 407 1.67 -34.76 -26.79
C GLU A 407 3.14 -34.34 -27.05
N VAL A 408 4.09 -35.09 -26.47
CA VAL A 408 5.55 -34.82 -26.59
C VAL A 408 6.06 -34.78 -28.04
N GLY A 409 5.33 -35.38 -28.99
CA GLY A 409 5.65 -35.30 -30.42
C GLY A 409 5.39 -33.93 -31.06
N GLU A 410 4.78 -32.98 -30.34
CA GLU A 410 4.52 -31.61 -30.80
C GLU A 410 5.65 -30.64 -30.41
N ILE A 411 6.67 -31.11 -29.67
CA ILE A 411 7.78 -30.27 -29.22
C ILE A 411 8.62 -29.81 -30.42
N PRO A 412 8.83 -28.49 -30.59
CA PRO A 412 9.67 -27.97 -31.67
C PRO A 412 11.09 -28.56 -31.66
N MET A 413 11.61 -28.90 -32.84
CA MET A 413 12.93 -29.54 -33.01
C MET A 413 14.08 -28.81 -32.29
N GLU A 414 14.07 -27.48 -32.31
CA GLU A 414 15.08 -26.63 -31.69
C GLU A 414 15.14 -26.84 -30.15
N LEU A 415 13.99 -27.06 -29.52
CA LEU A 415 13.85 -27.20 -28.07
C LEU A 415 14.07 -28.63 -27.57
N GLN A 416 14.00 -29.61 -28.46
CA GLN A 416 14.29 -31.01 -28.14
C GLN A 416 15.71 -31.20 -27.59
N SER A 417 16.67 -30.39 -28.08
CA SER A 417 18.06 -30.39 -27.57
C SER A 417 18.17 -29.95 -26.11
N LYS A 418 17.45 -28.87 -25.73
CA LYS A 418 17.40 -28.38 -24.35
C LYS A 418 16.69 -29.37 -23.44
N LEU A 419 15.58 -29.95 -23.90
CA LEU A 419 14.88 -30.99 -23.18
C LEU A 419 15.79 -32.19 -22.90
N LEU A 420 16.52 -32.66 -23.92
CA LEU A 420 17.50 -33.74 -23.77
C LEU A 420 18.56 -33.43 -22.71
N ARG A 421 19.09 -32.21 -22.69
CA ARG A 421 20.08 -31.77 -21.69
C ARG A 421 19.52 -31.90 -20.26
N VAL A 422 18.28 -31.47 -20.02
CA VAL A 422 17.64 -31.62 -18.71
C VAL A 422 17.44 -33.10 -18.34
N LEU A 423 17.05 -33.93 -19.31
CA LEU A 423 16.85 -35.37 -19.09
C LEU A 423 18.15 -36.15 -18.81
N GLN A 424 19.29 -35.66 -19.31
CA GLN A 424 20.59 -36.31 -19.16
C GLN A 424 21.37 -35.76 -17.96
N GLU A 425 21.50 -34.44 -17.87
CA GLU A 425 22.34 -33.73 -16.90
C GLU A 425 21.56 -33.33 -15.64
N GLN A 426 20.22 -33.43 -15.64
CA GLN A 426 19.37 -32.90 -14.56
C GLN A 426 19.60 -31.41 -14.31
N GLN A 427 20.02 -30.69 -15.34
CA GLN A 427 20.38 -29.27 -15.25
C GLN A 427 19.75 -28.46 -16.39
N PHE A 428 19.37 -27.22 -16.09
CA PHE A 428 18.86 -26.27 -17.07
C PHE A 428 19.20 -24.82 -16.71
N GLU A 429 19.02 -23.92 -17.67
CA GLU A 429 19.17 -22.48 -17.53
C GLU A 429 17.85 -21.80 -17.88
N ARG A 430 17.50 -20.72 -17.17
CA ARG A 430 16.32 -19.91 -17.51
C ARG A 430 16.61 -19.08 -18.75
N VAL A 431 15.57 -18.72 -19.51
CA VAL A 431 15.73 -17.82 -20.66
C VAL A 431 16.28 -16.47 -20.19
N GLY A 432 17.39 -16.05 -20.79
CA GLY A 432 18.10 -14.81 -20.44
C GLY A 432 19.03 -14.91 -19.23
N ASP A 433 19.12 -16.07 -18.57
CA ASP A 433 19.97 -16.30 -17.40
C ASP A 433 21.15 -17.21 -17.75
N SER A 434 22.31 -16.96 -17.16
CA SER A 434 23.51 -17.80 -17.30
C SER A 434 23.69 -18.76 -16.13
N LYS A 435 22.83 -18.68 -15.10
CA LYS A 435 22.91 -19.54 -13.93
C LYS A 435 22.28 -20.91 -14.22
N THR A 436 23.13 -21.94 -14.25
CA THR A 436 22.70 -23.33 -14.29
C THR A 436 22.02 -23.74 -12.98
N ARG A 437 20.90 -24.45 -13.08
CA ARG A 437 20.11 -24.97 -11.96
C ARG A 437 19.97 -26.47 -12.08
N SER A 438 20.08 -27.19 -10.97
CA SER A 438 19.88 -28.65 -10.91
C SER A 438 18.44 -28.96 -10.49
N VAL A 439 17.83 -29.99 -11.08
CA VAL A 439 16.48 -30.46 -10.75
C VAL A 439 16.36 -31.99 -10.80
N ASP A 440 15.66 -32.57 -9.83
CA ASP A 440 15.34 -34.00 -9.80
C ASP A 440 13.89 -34.25 -10.21
N VAL A 441 13.65 -34.50 -11.50
CA VAL A 441 12.30 -34.68 -12.06
C VAL A 441 12.17 -36.04 -12.73
N ARG A 442 11.12 -36.79 -12.37
CA ARG A 442 10.73 -38.02 -13.08
C ARG A 442 9.84 -37.66 -14.26
N ILE A 443 10.10 -38.26 -15.41
CA ILE A 443 9.42 -37.88 -16.66
C ILE A 443 8.45 -38.97 -17.09
N ILE A 444 7.22 -38.57 -17.34
CA ILE A 444 6.19 -39.41 -17.94
C ILE A 444 5.75 -38.69 -19.21
N ALA A 445 6.05 -39.24 -20.38
CA ALA A 445 5.69 -38.63 -21.66
C ALA A 445 4.54 -39.40 -22.30
N ALA A 446 3.66 -38.71 -23.02
CA ALA A 446 2.59 -39.30 -23.80
C ALA A 446 2.57 -38.75 -25.22
N THR A 447 2.16 -39.58 -26.17
CA THR A 447 2.06 -39.21 -27.59
C THR A 447 0.94 -40.00 -28.28
N ASN A 448 0.32 -39.37 -29.27
CA ASN A 448 -0.57 -40.00 -30.25
C ASN A 448 0.12 -40.23 -31.62
N ARG A 449 1.31 -39.66 -31.83
CA ARG A 449 2.11 -39.84 -33.03
C ARG A 449 3.06 -41.02 -32.89
N ASP A 450 3.37 -41.68 -34.00
CA ASP A 450 4.46 -42.65 -34.06
C ASP A 450 5.81 -41.92 -34.03
N LEU A 451 6.44 -41.87 -32.86
CA LEU A 451 7.73 -41.23 -32.69
C LEU A 451 8.86 -41.95 -33.46
N LYS A 452 8.74 -43.26 -33.73
CA LYS A 452 9.74 -43.96 -34.55
C LYS A 452 9.70 -43.45 -35.99
N GLN A 453 8.50 -43.26 -36.54
CA GLN A 453 8.32 -42.64 -37.85
C GLN A 453 8.78 -41.18 -37.83
N ALA A 454 8.44 -40.41 -36.79
CA ALA A 454 8.88 -39.02 -36.66
C ALA A 454 10.42 -38.85 -36.65
N VAL A 455 11.13 -39.83 -36.07
CA VAL A 455 12.61 -39.89 -36.13
C VAL A 455 13.10 -40.15 -37.55
N GLN A 456 12.48 -41.08 -38.29
CA GLN A 456 12.82 -41.33 -39.70
C GLN A 456 12.57 -40.10 -40.58
N ASP A 457 11.50 -39.37 -40.29
CA ASP A 457 11.10 -38.15 -41.00
C ASP A 457 11.91 -36.91 -40.54
N GLN A 458 12.88 -37.07 -39.62
CA GLN A 458 13.71 -35.99 -39.06
C GLN A 458 12.90 -34.87 -38.36
N THR A 459 11.69 -35.17 -37.92
CA THR A 459 10.82 -34.25 -37.15
C THR A 459 10.90 -34.48 -35.65
N PHE A 460 11.63 -35.51 -35.22
CA PHE A 460 11.95 -35.80 -33.84
C PHE A 460 13.39 -36.34 -33.73
N ARG A 461 14.12 -35.95 -32.68
CA ARG A 461 15.51 -36.41 -32.50
C ARG A 461 15.57 -37.83 -31.95
N GLU A 462 16.45 -38.63 -32.53
CA GLU A 462 16.68 -40.03 -32.16
C GLU A 462 17.20 -40.17 -30.70
N ASP A 463 18.12 -39.30 -30.29
CA ASP A 463 18.70 -39.28 -28.95
C ASP A 463 17.65 -39.03 -27.84
N LEU A 464 16.75 -38.05 -28.07
CA LEU A 464 15.63 -37.76 -27.20
C LEU A 464 14.62 -38.91 -27.16
N TYR A 465 14.33 -39.54 -28.32
CA TYR A 465 13.43 -40.68 -28.39
C TYR A 465 13.91 -41.81 -27.48
N PHE A 466 15.18 -42.21 -27.56
CA PHE A 466 15.72 -43.26 -26.70
C PHE A 466 15.72 -42.90 -25.22
N ARG A 467 15.91 -41.61 -24.87
CA ARG A 467 15.89 -41.16 -23.47
C ARG A 467 14.48 -41.11 -22.87
N LEU A 468 13.46 -40.86 -23.68
CA LEU A 468 12.06 -40.91 -23.26
C LEU A 468 11.51 -42.34 -23.25
N ASN A 469 11.86 -43.14 -24.26
CA ASN A 469 11.37 -44.50 -24.47
C ASN A 469 12.14 -45.55 -23.65
N VAL A 470 12.40 -45.27 -22.37
CA VAL A 470 13.06 -46.24 -21.47
C VAL A 470 12.09 -47.36 -21.08
N PHE A 471 10.84 -47.00 -20.77
CA PHE A 471 9.78 -47.96 -20.50
C PHE A 471 8.51 -47.61 -21.30
N PRO A 472 8.24 -48.30 -22.43
CA PRO A 472 7.04 -48.05 -23.23
C PRO A 472 5.80 -48.70 -22.61
N ILE A 473 4.70 -47.94 -22.57
CA ILE A 473 3.36 -48.43 -22.26
C ILE A 473 2.44 -48.06 -23.43
N GLU A 474 1.71 -49.03 -23.95
CA GLU A 474 0.77 -48.83 -25.05
C GLU A 474 -0.66 -48.76 -24.52
N SER A 475 -1.34 -47.65 -24.79
CA SER A 475 -2.73 -47.40 -24.46
C SER A 475 -3.62 -47.83 -25.62
N ILE A 476 -4.21 -49.02 -25.46
CA ILE A 476 -4.99 -49.72 -26.50
C ILE A 476 -6.31 -48.97 -26.81
N PRO A 477 -6.66 -48.78 -28.10
CA PRO A 477 -7.89 -48.08 -28.50
C PRO A 477 -9.14 -48.89 -28.13
N LEU A 478 -10.27 -48.19 -27.97
CA LEU A 478 -11.51 -48.76 -27.42
C LEU A 478 -12.07 -49.91 -28.29
N ARG A 479 -11.89 -49.83 -29.61
CA ARG A 479 -12.28 -50.88 -30.57
C ARG A 479 -11.55 -52.21 -30.40
N ASP A 480 -10.37 -52.20 -29.78
CA ASP A 480 -9.57 -53.41 -29.51
C ASP A 480 -9.81 -53.94 -28.08
N ARG A 481 -10.69 -53.28 -27.31
CA ARG A 481 -11.12 -53.68 -25.96
C ARG A 481 -12.64 -53.55 -25.77
N ILE A 482 -13.42 -54.07 -26.72
CA ILE A 482 -14.89 -53.99 -26.76
C ILE A 482 -15.60 -54.57 -25.51
N GLU A 483 -14.92 -55.45 -24.77
CA GLU A 483 -15.40 -56.04 -23.51
C GLU A 483 -15.52 -55.00 -22.39
N ASP A 484 -14.75 -53.90 -22.46
CA ASP A 484 -14.78 -52.83 -21.46
C ASP A 484 -15.92 -51.84 -21.69
N ILE A 485 -16.47 -51.79 -22.91
CA ILE A 485 -17.52 -50.82 -23.29
C ILE A 485 -18.73 -50.89 -22.35
N PRO A 486 -19.32 -52.06 -22.02
CA PRO A 486 -20.46 -52.12 -21.10
C PRO A 486 -20.17 -51.53 -19.72
N LEU A 487 -18.98 -51.79 -19.17
CA LEU A 487 -18.57 -51.30 -17.86
C LEU A 487 -18.34 -49.79 -17.89
N LEU A 488 -17.58 -49.31 -18.88
CA LEU A 488 -17.31 -47.88 -19.12
C LEU A 488 -18.62 -47.11 -19.34
N SER A 489 -19.51 -47.63 -20.17
CA SER A 489 -20.78 -46.96 -20.48
C SER A 489 -21.67 -46.82 -19.24
N ASN A 490 -21.76 -47.86 -18.41
CA ASN A 490 -22.51 -47.77 -17.16
C ASN A 490 -21.88 -46.79 -16.17
N HIS A 491 -20.55 -46.78 -16.08
CA HIS A 491 -19.82 -45.84 -15.22
C HIS A 491 -20.07 -44.39 -15.63
N PHE A 492 -19.87 -44.04 -16.91
CA PHE A 492 -20.11 -42.68 -17.39
C PHE A 492 -21.59 -42.29 -17.38
N LEU A 493 -22.52 -43.23 -17.54
CA LEU A 493 -23.95 -42.95 -17.43
C LEU A 493 -24.33 -42.49 -16.01
N LYS A 494 -23.78 -43.14 -14.98
CA LYS A 494 -23.99 -42.73 -13.58
C LYS A 494 -23.45 -41.33 -13.32
N ILE A 495 -22.22 -41.07 -13.77
CA ILE A 495 -21.57 -39.76 -13.65
C ILE A 495 -22.39 -38.67 -14.36
N ALA A 496 -22.82 -38.93 -15.60
CA ALA A 496 -23.60 -37.98 -16.38
C ALA A 496 -24.98 -37.72 -15.74
N CYS A 497 -25.68 -38.73 -15.24
CA CYS A 497 -26.95 -38.55 -14.52
C CYS A 497 -26.78 -37.65 -13.28
N GLN A 498 -25.74 -37.89 -12.46
CA GLN A 498 -25.44 -37.06 -11.30
C GLN A 498 -25.11 -35.62 -11.70
N LYS A 499 -24.24 -35.44 -12.70
CA LYS A 499 -23.80 -34.13 -13.21
C LYS A 499 -24.97 -33.28 -13.72
N PHE A 500 -25.96 -33.88 -14.37
CA PHE A 500 -27.13 -33.18 -14.91
C PHE A 500 -28.35 -33.20 -13.98
N GLY A 501 -28.22 -33.72 -12.75
CA GLY A 501 -29.32 -33.80 -11.79
C GLY A 501 -30.51 -34.65 -12.29
N LYS A 502 -30.25 -35.64 -13.15
CA LYS A 502 -31.29 -36.50 -13.73
C LYS A 502 -31.34 -37.84 -12.97
N PRO A 503 -32.53 -38.48 -12.85
CA PRO A 503 -32.63 -39.80 -12.23
C PRO A 503 -31.76 -40.82 -12.95
N GLU A 504 -31.31 -41.83 -12.20
CA GLU A 504 -30.46 -42.90 -12.74
C GLU A 504 -31.17 -43.61 -13.90
N ARG A 505 -30.47 -43.73 -15.03
CA ARG A 505 -30.97 -44.40 -16.23
C ARG A 505 -30.25 -45.73 -16.43
N LYS A 506 -30.90 -46.63 -17.17
CA LYS A 506 -30.35 -47.95 -17.50
C LYS A 506 -30.05 -48.07 -18.98
N LEU A 507 -28.93 -48.71 -19.30
CA LEU A 507 -28.61 -49.14 -20.66
C LEU A 507 -29.39 -50.42 -20.96
N THR A 508 -30.02 -50.48 -22.14
CA THR A 508 -30.62 -51.72 -22.64
C THR A 508 -29.53 -52.56 -23.30
N LEU A 509 -29.76 -53.87 -23.45
CA LEU A 509 -28.86 -54.75 -24.20
C LEU A 509 -28.66 -54.27 -25.65
N GLY A 510 -29.71 -53.73 -26.28
CA GLY A 510 -29.62 -53.13 -27.61
C GLY A 510 -28.71 -51.90 -27.66
N HIS A 511 -28.67 -51.09 -26.61
CA HIS A 511 -27.72 -49.97 -26.51
C HIS A 511 -26.28 -50.48 -26.44
N ILE A 512 -26.03 -51.50 -25.61
CA ILE A 512 -24.70 -52.09 -25.44
C ILE A 512 -24.20 -52.70 -26.76
N GLN A 513 -25.02 -53.50 -27.45
CA GLN A 513 -24.67 -54.09 -28.74
C GLN A 513 -24.36 -53.03 -29.80
N LYS A 514 -25.16 -51.95 -29.87
CA LYS A 514 -24.89 -50.82 -30.76
C LYS A 514 -23.55 -50.15 -30.44
N MET A 515 -23.24 -49.93 -29.16
CA MET A 515 -21.98 -49.33 -28.74
C MET A 515 -20.79 -50.25 -29.02
N GLN A 516 -20.91 -51.57 -28.83
CA GLN A 516 -19.85 -52.53 -29.13
C GLN A 516 -19.57 -52.67 -30.63
N GLY A 517 -20.58 -52.46 -31.49
CA GLY A 517 -20.42 -52.49 -32.95
C GLY A 517 -19.87 -51.21 -33.58
N TYR A 518 -19.57 -50.18 -32.78
CA TYR A 518 -19.05 -48.90 -33.27
C TYR A 518 -17.52 -48.82 -33.18
N ALA A 519 -16.88 -48.17 -34.14
CA ALA A 519 -15.41 -48.12 -34.24
C ALA A 519 -14.73 -47.18 -33.24
N TRP A 520 -15.48 -46.24 -32.65
CA TRP A 520 -14.99 -45.26 -31.66
C TRP A 520 -13.71 -44.51 -32.09
N PRO A 521 -13.71 -43.75 -33.20
CA PRO A 521 -12.53 -42.98 -33.64
C PRO A 521 -12.04 -41.98 -32.58
N GLY A 522 -12.91 -41.47 -31.70
CA GLY A 522 -12.53 -40.62 -30.57
C GLY A 522 -12.35 -41.36 -29.24
N ASN A 523 -12.33 -42.70 -29.26
CA ASN A 523 -12.10 -43.58 -28.12
C ASN A 523 -13.01 -43.25 -26.91
N ILE A 524 -12.47 -43.26 -25.68
CA ILE A 524 -13.24 -43.00 -24.46
C ILE A 524 -13.81 -41.57 -24.46
N ARG A 525 -13.09 -40.59 -25.02
CA ARG A 525 -13.57 -39.20 -25.09
C ARG A 525 -14.88 -39.10 -25.88
N GLU A 526 -14.97 -39.81 -27.00
CA GLU A 526 -16.21 -39.89 -27.78
C GLU A 526 -17.31 -40.65 -27.03
N LEU A 527 -16.98 -41.77 -26.39
CA LEU A 527 -17.93 -42.54 -25.58
C LEU A 527 -18.59 -41.67 -24.50
N VAL A 528 -17.79 -40.90 -23.76
CA VAL A 528 -18.28 -39.95 -22.75
C VAL A 528 -19.22 -38.93 -23.39
N ASN A 529 -18.83 -38.31 -24.49
CA ASN A 529 -19.64 -37.30 -25.18
C ASN A 529 -20.98 -37.86 -25.68
N VAL A 530 -20.98 -39.09 -26.21
CA VAL A 530 -22.20 -39.78 -26.66
C VAL A 530 -23.13 -40.05 -25.49
N ILE A 531 -22.61 -40.52 -24.35
CA ILE A 531 -23.40 -40.82 -23.16
C ILE A 531 -23.97 -39.55 -22.53
N GLU A 532 -23.16 -38.50 -22.39
CA GLU A 532 -23.63 -37.20 -21.89
C GLU A 532 -24.75 -36.64 -22.77
N ARG A 533 -24.57 -36.68 -24.10
CA ARG A 533 -25.60 -36.27 -25.06
C ARG A 533 -26.87 -37.10 -24.93
N ALA A 534 -26.74 -38.42 -24.80
CA ALA A 534 -27.88 -39.32 -24.61
C ALA A 534 -28.63 -39.00 -23.31
N VAL A 535 -27.94 -38.60 -22.24
CA VAL A 535 -28.54 -38.18 -20.96
C VAL A 535 -29.27 -36.83 -21.10
N ILE A 536 -28.74 -35.90 -21.90
CA ILE A 536 -29.36 -34.60 -22.14
C ILE A 536 -30.65 -34.75 -22.95
N LEU A 537 -30.60 -35.49 -24.07
CA LEU A 537 -31.70 -35.66 -25.03
C LEU A 537 -32.84 -36.55 -24.54
N SER A 538 -32.60 -37.36 -23.51
CA SER A 538 -33.60 -38.33 -23.06
C SER A 538 -34.75 -37.67 -22.30
N HIS A 539 -35.96 -37.91 -22.80
CA HIS A 539 -37.25 -37.61 -22.17
C HIS A 539 -37.88 -38.89 -21.59
N ASP A 540 -38.73 -38.76 -20.55
CA ASP A 540 -39.50 -39.85 -19.95
C ASP A 540 -38.70 -41.12 -19.55
N GLN A 541 -37.51 -40.91 -18.98
CA GLN A 541 -36.60 -41.96 -18.48
C GLN A 541 -36.04 -42.93 -19.55
N LYS A 542 -36.43 -42.80 -20.83
CA LYS A 542 -35.87 -43.60 -21.92
C LYS A 542 -34.60 -42.95 -22.45
N LEU A 543 -33.49 -43.69 -22.42
CA LEU A 543 -32.22 -43.21 -22.98
C LEU A 543 -32.26 -43.27 -24.50
N GLU A 544 -32.10 -42.14 -25.17
CA GLU A 544 -31.96 -42.06 -26.62
C GLU A 544 -30.48 -42.05 -27.01
N LEU A 545 -29.99 -43.18 -27.52
CA LEU A 545 -28.60 -43.34 -27.91
C LEU A 545 -28.45 -43.15 -29.42
N ASN A 546 -27.98 -41.97 -29.81
CA ASN A 546 -27.69 -41.60 -31.19
C ASN A 546 -26.16 -41.60 -31.41
N LEU A 547 -25.65 -42.65 -32.06
CA LEU A 547 -24.25 -42.71 -32.47
C LEU A 547 -24.03 -41.85 -33.74
N PRO A 548 -22.93 -41.09 -33.84
CA PRO A 548 -22.58 -40.40 -35.08
C PRO A 548 -22.45 -41.41 -36.22
N ARG A 549 -23.15 -41.19 -37.34
CA ARG A 549 -22.95 -41.99 -38.55
C ARG A 549 -21.54 -41.72 -39.07
N LEU A 550 -20.71 -42.75 -39.25
CA LEU A 550 -19.30 -42.62 -39.64
C LEU A 550 -19.08 -42.03 -41.06
N ASN A 551 -20.13 -41.61 -41.79
CA ASN A 551 -20.07 -41.22 -43.20
C ASN A 551 -20.84 -39.91 -43.54
N ASP A 552 -20.81 -38.86 -42.72
CA ASP A 552 -21.43 -37.56 -43.05
C ASP A 552 -20.40 -36.45 -43.40
N THR A 553 -19.25 -36.80 -43.98
CA THR A 553 -18.36 -35.84 -44.67
C THR A 553 -18.51 -35.84 -46.20
N ALA A 554 -19.60 -36.39 -46.73
CA ALA A 554 -20.00 -36.15 -48.11
C ALA A 554 -21.53 -35.91 -48.17
N THR A 555 -21.88 -34.64 -48.40
CA THR A 555 -23.17 -34.14 -48.89
C THR A 555 -24.42 -34.40 -48.04
N ASN A 556 -24.94 -33.32 -47.47
CA ASN A 556 -26.35 -33.17 -47.12
C ASN A 556 -27.26 -33.61 -48.28
N THR A 557 -28.03 -34.68 -48.08
CA THR A 557 -29.42 -34.81 -48.55
C THR A 557 -30.19 -35.74 -47.59
N PRO A 558 -31.43 -35.41 -47.18
CA PRO A 558 -32.20 -36.25 -46.27
C PRO A 558 -32.81 -37.45 -47.00
N ASN A 559 -32.62 -38.63 -46.42
CA ASN A 559 -33.41 -39.87 -46.56
C ASN A 559 -34.04 -40.18 -47.93
N ASP A 560 -33.45 -41.16 -48.63
CA ASP A 560 -34.23 -42.23 -49.26
C ASP A 560 -33.49 -43.56 -49.12
N SER A 561 -34.26 -44.60 -48.84
CA SER A 561 -33.84 -45.98 -48.56
C SER A 561 -33.29 -46.73 -49.78
N ASP A 562 -32.43 -47.71 -49.49
CA ASP A 562 -31.87 -48.77 -50.35
C ASP A 562 -30.59 -48.47 -51.15
N GLY A 563 -29.45 -48.79 -50.53
CA GLY A 563 -28.16 -48.93 -51.19
C GLY A 563 -27.99 -50.30 -51.84
N ALA A 564 -28.34 -50.40 -53.12
CA ALA A 564 -27.53 -51.16 -54.07
C ALA A 564 -26.50 -50.20 -54.70
N PRO A 565 -25.27 -50.64 -55.02
CA PRO A 565 -24.25 -49.76 -55.58
C PRO A 565 -24.76 -49.11 -56.88
N ILE A 566 -24.57 -47.79 -57.03
CA ILE A 566 -24.91 -47.06 -58.26
C ILE A 566 -23.89 -47.45 -59.33
N VAL A 567 -24.16 -48.56 -60.01
CA VAL A 567 -23.55 -48.92 -61.29
C VAL A 567 -24.26 -48.09 -62.35
N ILE A 568 -23.53 -47.29 -63.13
CA ILE A 568 -24.09 -46.64 -64.32
C ILE A 568 -24.42 -47.75 -65.31
N GLN A 569 -25.69 -48.14 -65.35
CA GLN A 569 -26.17 -49.22 -66.21
C GLN A 569 -26.18 -48.76 -67.67
N THR A 570 -25.69 -49.62 -68.55
CA THR A 570 -25.74 -49.41 -69.99
C THR A 570 -27.19 -49.44 -70.50
N ARG A 571 -27.42 -48.89 -71.69
CA ARG A 571 -28.77 -48.84 -72.30
C ARG A 571 -29.41 -50.23 -72.45
N ASP A 572 -28.61 -51.27 -72.67
CA ASP A 572 -29.09 -52.64 -72.82
C ASP A 572 -29.43 -53.28 -71.47
N GLU A 573 -28.66 -52.98 -70.41
CA GLU A 573 -28.96 -53.43 -69.03
C GLU A 573 -30.25 -52.81 -68.49
N LEU A 574 -30.52 -51.54 -68.81
CA LEU A 574 -31.77 -50.87 -68.46
C LEU A 574 -32.98 -51.51 -69.17
N LEU A 575 -32.83 -51.92 -70.43
CA LEU A 575 -33.88 -52.61 -71.17
C LEU A 575 -34.17 -54.00 -70.60
N GLU A 576 -33.15 -54.72 -70.15
CA GLU A 576 -33.32 -56.05 -69.56
C GLU A 576 -33.94 -55.97 -68.15
N LEU A 577 -33.54 -55.00 -67.33
CA LEU A 577 -34.18 -54.72 -66.05
C LEU A 577 -35.64 -54.34 -66.21
N GLU A 578 -35.94 -53.50 -67.20
CA GLU A 578 -37.31 -53.11 -67.52
C GLU A 578 -38.15 -54.32 -67.96
N LYS A 579 -37.60 -55.20 -68.80
CA LYS A 579 -38.22 -56.45 -69.23
C LYS A 579 -38.52 -57.37 -68.03
N GLN A 580 -37.56 -57.54 -67.13
CA GLN A 580 -37.73 -58.35 -65.92
C GLN A 580 -38.79 -57.77 -64.98
N ASN A 581 -38.84 -56.45 -64.83
CA ASN A 581 -39.83 -55.79 -63.99
C ASN A 581 -41.24 -55.94 -64.55
N ILE A 582 -41.39 -55.84 -65.88
CA ILE A 582 -42.66 -56.10 -66.59
C ILE A 582 -43.11 -57.55 -66.39
N ILE A 583 -42.20 -58.53 -66.45
CA ILE A 583 -42.51 -59.95 -66.20
C ILE A 583 -42.95 -60.17 -64.74
N LYS A 584 -42.30 -59.55 -63.76
CA LYS A 584 -42.71 -59.62 -62.34
C LYS A 584 -44.11 -59.06 -62.14
N ALA A 585 -44.41 -57.90 -62.71
CA ALA A 585 -45.75 -57.30 -62.64
C ALA A 585 -46.81 -58.19 -63.31
N LEU A 586 -46.50 -58.83 -64.45
CA LEU A 586 -47.41 -59.77 -65.10
C LEU A 586 -47.65 -61.05 -64.30
N LYS A 587 -46.63 -61.57 -63.59
CA LYS A 587 -46.79 -62.71 -62.68
C LYS A 587 -47.69 -62.39 -61.49
N CYS A 588 -47.49 -61.23 -60.85
CA CYS A 588 -48.35 -60.82 -59.73
C CYS A 588 -49.81 -60.59 -60.14
N CYS A 589 -50.06 -60.19 -61.39
CA CYS A 589 -51.40 -59.96 -61.94
C CYS A 589 -51.95 -61.15 -62.73
N ASN A 590 -51.34 -62.33 -62.66
CA ASN A 590 -51.77 -63.56 -63.34
C ASN A 590 -52.02 -63.34 -64.87
N GLY A 591 -51.13 -62.59 -65.53
CA GLY A 591 -51.21 -62.29 -66.96
C GLY A 591 -52.20 -61.19 -67.36
N LYS A 592 -52.92 -60.56 -66.42
CA LYS A 592 -53.88 -59.48 -66.70
C LYS A 592 -53.16 -58.14 -66.95
N VAL A 593 -53.38 -57.57 -68.14
CA VAL A 593 -52.78 -56.30 -68.58
C VAL A 593 -53.65 -55.08 -68.25
N PHE A 594 -54.98 -55.25 -68.22
CA PHE A 594 -55.97 -54.17 -68.06
C PHE A 594 -56.85 -54.43 -66.82
N GLY A 595 -57.34 -53.35 -66.17
CA GLY A 595 -58.21 -53.40 -64.98
C GLY A 595 -57.56 -52.84 -63.72
N ASP A 596 -58.34 -52.73 -62.64
CA ASP A 596 -57.86 -52.22 -61.36
C ASP A 596 -56.78 -53.10 -60.71
N ASP A 597 -56.77 -54.38 -61.03
CA ASP A 597 -55.73 -55.35 -60.63
C ASP A 597 -54.78 -55.72 -61.80
N GLY A 598 -54.72 -54.89 -62.83
CA GLY A 598 -53.89 -55.14 -64.02
C GLY A 598 -52.44 -54.65 -63.88
N ALA A 599 -51.51 -55.35 -64.53
CA ALA A 599 -50.08 -55.04 -64.47
C ALA A 599 -49.73 -53.61 -64.94
N ALA A 600 -50.53 -53.01 -65.84
CA ALA A 600 -50.34 -51.63 -66.28
C ALA A 600 -50.53 -50.61 -65.16
N LYS A 601 -51.47 -50.87 -64.24
CA LYS A 601 -51.75 -49.99 -63.10
C LYS A 601 -50.64 -50.08 -62.05
N LEU A 602 -50.15 -51.29 -61.76
CA LEU A 602 -48.98 -51.51 -60.88
C LEU A 602 -47.71 -50.83 -61.42
N LEU A 603 -47.49 -50.89 -62.73
CA LEU A 603 -46.36 -50.24 -63.40
C LEU A 603 -46.58 -48.75 -63.68
N LYS A 604 -47.72 -48.18 -63.24
CA LYS A 604 -48.11 -46.78 -63.44
C LYS A 604 -48.01 -46.31 -64.90
N MET A 605 -48.42 -47.15 -65.85
CA MET A 605 -48.37 -46.83 -67.28
C MET A 605 -49.71 -47.10 -67.97
N LYS A 606 -49.96 -46.44 -69.11
CA LYS A 606 -51.18 -46.67 -69.88
C LYS A 606 -51.23 -48.12 -70.39
N PRO A 607 -52.37 -48.82 -70.32
CA PRO A 607 -52.45 -50.21 -70.77
C PRO A 607 -52.10 -50.43 -72.24
N THR A 608 -52.36 -49.44 -73.10
CA THR A 608 -51.95 -49.43 -74.52
C THR A 608 -50.42 -49.36 -74.68
N THR A 609 -49.73 -48.62 -73.82
CA THR A 609 -48.26 -48.53 -73.79
C THR A 609 -47.63 -49.84 -73.32
N LEU A 610 -48.20 -50.48 -72.28
CA LEU A 610 -47.73 -51.79 -71.82
C LEU A 610 -47.91 -52.85 -72.92
N THR A 611 -49.04 -52.85 -73.64
CA THR A 611 -49.30 -53.80 -74.74
C THR A 611 -48.32 -53.61 -75.90
N SER A 612 -47.96 -52.38 -76.24
CA SER A 612 -46.94 -52.07 -77.26
C SER A 612 -45.55 -52.58 -76.84
N ARG A 613 -45.19 -52.40 -75.56
CA ARG A 613 -43.90 -52.88 -75.02
C ARG A 613 -43.81 -54.40 -74.94
N LEU A 614 -44.91 -55.10 -74.63
CA LEU A 614 -44.95 -56.57 -74.65
C LEU A 614 -44.69 -57.14 -76.04
N LYS A 615 -45.23 -56.51 -77.10
CA LYS A 615 -44.92 -56.88 -78.49
C LYS A 615 -43.46 -56.60 -78.85
N LYS A 616 -42.93 -55.44 -78.45
CA LYS A 616 -41.55 -55.02 -78.75
C LYS A 616 -40.50 -55.88 -78.03
N LEU A 617 -40.82 -56.37 -76.82
CA LEU A 617 -39.94 -57.22 -76.01
C LEU A 617 -40.20 -58.73 -76.21
N ALA A 618 -41.09 -59.10 -77.15
CA ALA A 618 -41.51 -60.47 -77.47
C ALA A 618 -41.99 -61.29 -76.25
N ILE A 619 -42.72 -60.67 -75.32
CA ILE A 619 -43.23 -61.32 -74.11
C ILE A 619 -44.67 -61.78 -74.33
N ASN A 620 -44.92 -63.09 -74.24
CA ASN A 620 -46.27 -63.65 -74.40
C ASN A 620 -47.00 -63.72 -73.05
N ARG A 621 -48.02 -62.85 -72.89
CA ARG A 621 -48.82 -62.75 -71.65
C ARG A 621 -49.55 -64.04 -71.26
N HIS A 622 -49.83 -64.93 -72.22
CA HIS A 622 -50.56 -66.18 -71.98
C HIS A 622 -49.75 -67.23 -71.20
N GLN A 623 -48.43 -67.03 -71.05
CA GLN A 623 -47.56 -67.89 -70.26
C GLN A 623 -47.66 -67.66 -68.74
N PHE A 624 -48.33 -66.58 -68.32
CA PHE A 624 -48.42 -66.17 -66.91
C PHE A 624 -49.85 -66.22 -66.36
N VAL A 625 -50.78 -66.81 -67.12
CA VAL A 625 -52.13 -67.10 -66.67
C VAL A 625 -52.10 -68.51 -66.07
N GLN A 626 -52.23 -68.65 -64.76
CA GLN A 626 -52.52 -69.96 -64.17
C GLN A 626 -53.90 -70.42 -64.66
N LEU A 627 -53.95 -71.56 -65.33
CA LEU A 627 -55.18 -72.31 -65.55
C LEU A 627 -55.54 -72.95 -64.20
N ASP A 628 -56.60 -72.44 -63.57
CA ASP A 628 -57.21 -73.08 -62.41
C ASP A 628 -57.63 -74.51 -62.81
N ALA A 629 -57.11 -75.51 -62.09
CA ALA A 629 -57.62 -76.87 -62.04
C ALA A 629 -57.98 -77.19 -60.59
#